data_AF-A0A0P7BU47-F1
#
_entry.id   AF-A0A0P7BU47-F1
#
_cell.length_a   1.000
_cell.length_b   1.000
_cell.length_c   1.000
_cell.angle_alpha   90.00
_cell.angle_beta   90.00
_cell.angle_gamma   90.00
#
_symmetry.space_group_name_H-M   'P 1'
#
loop_
_entity.id
_entity.type
_entity.pdbx_description
1 polymer ?
#
loop_
_entity_poly.entity_id
_entity_poly.type
_entity_poly.pdbx_seq_one_letter_code
_entity_poly.pdbx_strand_id
1 'polypeptide(L)'
;MGRKIGEMVIFFGCRHADKDYIYRSELEQMESESEGKLRIVTAFSRVPGQKKMYVQDKMHELGSDVSRLLADDATLYICGRASMAREIGKTVSAMVGKEKQLSHSEAQEWAASMKRGRKWQEDVWG
;
A
#
# COMPACT_ATOMS: atom_id res chain seq x y z
N MET A 1 -9.18 -25.38 13.56
CA MET A 1 -8.81 -25.12 12.15
C MET A 1 -8.99 -23.64 11.87
N GLY A 2 -7.94 -22.94 11.45
CA GLY A 2 -7.96 -21.50 11.17
C GLY A 2 -8.80 -21.16 9.94
N ARG A 3 -9.38 -19.95 9.91
CA ARG A 3 -10.12 -19.45 8.74
C ARG A 3 -9.15 -19.23 7.57
N LYS A 4 -9.58 -19.56 6.35
CA LYS A 4 -8.82 -19.23 5.13
C LYS A 4 -8.74 -17.71 4.99
N ILE A 5 -7.52 -17.18 4.92
CA ILE A 5 -7.24 -15.75 4.73
C ILE A 5 -6.85 -15.45 3.27
N GLY A 6 -7.15 -14.24 2.83
CA GLY A 6 -6.73 -13.71 1.53
C GLY A 6 -5.26 -13.29 1.51
N GLU A 7 -4.75 -13.00 0.31
CA GLU A 7 -3.43 -12.40 0.12
C GLU A 7 -3.45 -10.94 0.61
N MET A 8 -2.38 -10.51 1.29
CA MET A 8 -2.26 -9.20 1.90
C MET A 8 -0.86 -8.65 1.69
N VAL A 9 -0.78 -7.35 1.39
CA VAL A 9 0.49 -6.62 1.32
C VAL A 9 0.38 -5.38 2.20
N ILE A 10 1.31 -5.22 3.13
CA ILE A 10 1.41 -4.03 3.98
C ILE A 10 2.60 -3.20 3.48
N PHE A 11 2.33 -1.94 3.14
CA PHE A 11 3.38 -0.96 2.88
C PHE A 11 3.63 -0.14 4.14
N PHE A 12 4.81 -0.27 4.73
CA PHE A 12 5.20 0.43 5.96
C PHE A 12 6.35 1.41 5.69
N GLY A 13 6.27 2.63 6.22
CA GLY A 13 7.27 3.67 5.98
C GLY A 13 7.77 4.33 7.27
N CYS A 14 9.09 4.42 7.43
CA CYS A 14 9.72 5.17 8.53
C CYS A 14 11.03 5.85 8.10
N ARG A 15 11.80 6.41 9.03
CA ARG A 15 13.07 7.08 8.71
C ARG A 15 14.20 6.08 8.61
N HIS A 16 14.33 5.20 9.60
CA HIS A 16 15.40 4.22 9.72
C HIS A 16 14.90 2.90 10.28
N ALA A 17 15.42 1.80 9.75
CA ALA A 17 15.06 0.44 10.17
C ALA A 17 15.41 0.12 11.63
N ASP A 18 16.40 0.81 12.20
CA ASP A 18 16.96 0.59 13.54
C ASP A 18 16.42 1.57 14.60
N LYS A 19 15.60 2.56 14.21
CA LYS A 19 15.18 3.64 15.13
C LYS A 19 13.67 3.76 15.30
N ASP A 20 12.94 3.78 14.20
CA ASP A 20 11.52 4.11 14.19
C ASP A 20 10.67 3.13 13.38
N TYR A 21 11.19 1.92 13.17
CA TYR A 21 10.42 0.80 12.66
C TYR A 21 9.59 0.18 13.81
N ILE A 22 8.40 0.75 14.02
CA ILE A 22 7.46 0.27 15.04
C ILE A 22 7.00 -1.16 14.73
N TYR A 23 6.84 -1.98 15.78
CA TYR A 23 6.38 -3.37 15.72
C TYR A 23 7.18 -4.27 14.76
N ARG A 24 8.47 -3.99 14.58
CA ARG A 24 9.31 -4.72 13.63
C ARG A 24 9.26 -6.23 13.86
N SER A 25 9.52 -6.68 15.08
CA SER A 25 9.57 -8.10 15.42
C SER A 25 8.22 -8.78 15.21
N GLU A 26 7.13 -8.12 15.59
CA GLU A 26 5.77 -8.62 15.44
C GLU A 26 5.37 -8.72 13.96
N LEU A 27 5.72 -7.72 13.15
CA LEU A 27 5.45 -7.74 11.71
C LEU A 27 6.26 -8.83 10.99
N GLU A 28 7.54 -8.99 11.33
CA GLU A 28 8.41 -10.05 10.80
C GLU A 28 7.88 -11.44 11.20
N GLN A 29 7.41 -11.60 12.45
CA GLN A 29 6.79 -12.82 12.92
C GLN A 29 5.48 -13.12 12.16
N MET A 30 4.59 -12.13 12.04
CA MET A 30 3.33 -12.27 11.31
C MET A 30 3.55 -12.65 9.84
N GLU A 31 4.54 -12.06 9.18
CA GLU A 31 4.92 -12.43 7.81
C GLU A 31 5.35 -13.90 7.73
N SER A 32 6.26 -14.32 8.62
CA SER A 32 6.76 -15.70 8.69
C SER A 32 5.65 -16.72 8.95
N GLU A 33 4.70 -16.41 9.83
CA GLU A 33 3.60 -17.31 10.22
C GLU A 33 2.46 -17.32 9.19
N SER A 34 2.45 -16.38 8.25
CA SER A 34 1.35 -16.23 7.28
C SER A 34 1.35 -17.27 6.16
N GLU A 35 2.35 -18.15 6.08
CA GLU A 35 2.53 -19.12 4.99
C GLU A 35 2.50 -18.45 3.59
N GLY A 36 3.11 -17.27 3.49
CA GLY A 36 3.18 -16.48 2.25
C GLY A 36 1.91 -15.70 1.91
N LYS A 37 0.93 -15.62 2.83
CA LYS A 37 -0.29 -14.81 2.66
C LYS A 37 -0.10 -13.34 2.97
N LEU A 38 0.85 -13.00 3.82
CA LEU A 38 1.20 -11.63 4.16
C LEU A 38 2.57 -11.31 3.62
N ARG A 39 2.71 -10.13 3.00
CA ARG A 39 3.99 -9.55 2.62
C ARG A 39 4.13 -8.16 3.24
N ILE A 40 5.26 -7.90 3.90
CA ILE A 40 5.59 -6.59 4.48
C ILE A 40 6.62 -5.91 3.59
N VAL A 41 6.29 -4.70 3.13
CA VAL A 41 7.13 -3.91 2.23
C VAL A 41 7.50 -2.61 2.94
N THR A 42 8.78 -2.47 3.27
CA THR A 42 9.29 -1.31 4.01
C THR A 42 9.88 -0.24 3.10
N ALA A 43 9.64 1.03 3.44
CA ALA A 43 10.26 2.19 2.83
C ALA A 43 10.98 3.04 3.89
N PHE A 44 12.29 3.23 3.72
CA PHE A 44 13.10 4.01 4.66
C PHE A 44 13.54 5.33 4.01
N SER A 45 13.18 6.44 4.64
CA SER A 45 13.36 7.78 4.07
C SER A 45 14.68 8.47 4.43
N ARG A 46 15.47 7.94 5.37
CA ARG A 46 16.68 8.60 5.89
C ARG A 46 17.89 7.68 6.04
N VAL A 47 17.98 6.60 5.27
CA VAL A 47 19.16 5.72 5.30
C VAL A 47 20.37 6.44 4.67
N PRO A 48 21.50 6.61 5.39
CA PRO A 48 22.69 7.24 4.84
C PRO A 48 23.20 6.52 3.58
N GLY A 49 23.56 7.30 2.56
CA GLY A 49 24.08 6.75 1.29
C GLY A 49 23.03 6.08 0.39
N GLN A 50 21.75 6.10 0.76
CA GLN A 50 20.67 5.53 -0.06
C GLN A 50 19.68 6.61 -0.52
N LYS A 51 18.99 6.32 -1.63
CA LYS A 51 17.88 7.15 -2.10
C LYS A 51 16.76 7.16 -1.04
N LYS A 52 16.17 8.33 -0.80
CA LYS A 52 14.99 8.44 0.07
C LYS A 52 13.83 7.66 -0.55
N MET A 53 13.28 6.71 0.20
CA MET A 53 12.14 5.90 -0.23
C MET A 53 10.94 6.17 0.67
N TYR A 54 9.78 6.33 0.06
CA TYR A 54 8.47 6.39 0.70
C TYR A 54 7.58 5.24 0.24
N VAL A 55 6.45 5.05 0.93
CA VAL A 55 5.51 3.95 0.65
C VAL A 55 4.99 4.00 -0.78
N GLN A 56 4.67 5.18 -1.32
CA GLN A 56 4.21 5.33 -2.70
C GLN A 56 5.29 4.95 -3.74
N ASP A 57 6.57 5.12 -3.42
CA ASP A 57 7.67 4.68 -4.30
C ASP A 57 7.71 3.15 -4.35
N LYS A 58 7.56 2.50 -3.19
CA LYS A 58 7.49 1.03 -3.09
C LYS A 58 6.24 0.45 -3.75
N MET A 59 5.10 1.12 -3.63
CA MET A 59 3.88 0.72 -4.34
C MET A 59 4.08 0.79 -5.85
N HIS A 60 4.76 1.83 -6.35
CA HIS A 60 5.07 1.93 -7.77
C HIS A 60 6.05 0.83 -8.24
N GLU A 61 7.08 0.49 -7.45
CA GLU A 61 7.98 -0.64 -7.74
C GLU A 61 7.21 -1.98 -7.83
N LEU A 62 6.18 -2.15 -7.00
CA LEU A 62 5.32 -3.33 -6.97
C LEU A 62 4.00 -3.13 -7.73
N GLY A 63 3.96 -2.20 -8.69
CA GLY A 63 2.71 -1.76 -9.30
C GLY A 63 1.87 -2.89 -9.90
N SER A 64 2.50 -3.87 -10.56
CA SER A 64 1.81 -5.03 -11.11
C SER A 64 1.16 -5.91 -10.03
N ASP A 65 1.82 -6.11 -8.89
CA ASP A 65 1.25 -6.88 -7.77
C ASP A 65 0.08 -6.14 -7.15
N VAL A 66 0.23 -4.82 -6.93
CA VAL A 66 -0.82 -3.97 -6.37
C VAL A 66 -2.05 -3.94 -7.27
N SER A 67 -1.86 -3.75 -8.57
CA SER A 67 -2.97 -3.74 -9.52
C SER A 67 -3.66 -5.10 -9.63
N ARG A 68 -2.91 -6.20 -9.64
CA ARG A 68 -3.49 -7.56 -9.61
C ARG A 68 -4.39 -7.74 -8.40
N LEU A 69 -3.91 -7.39 -7.20
CA LEU A 69 -4.72 -7.48 -5.98
C LEU A 69 -5.99 -6.64 -6.09
N LEU A 70 -5.90 -5.42 -6.61
CA LEU A 70 -7.07 -4.55 -6.81
C LEU A 70 -8.02 -5.10 -7.88
N ALA A 71 -7.52 -5.80 -8.90
CA ALA A 71 -8.33 -6.51 -9.89
C ALA A 71 -9.03 -7.74 -9.27
N ASP A 72 -8.37 -8.41 -8.32
CA ASP A 72 -8.89 -9.53 -7.53
C ASP A 72 -9.76 -9.06 -6.33
N ASP A 73 -10.39 -7.90 -6.45
CA ASP A 73 -11.36 -7.33 -5.48
C ASP A 73 -10.78 -7.06 -4.07
N ALA A 74 -9.46 -6.82 -3.97
CA ALA A 74 -8.83 -6.43 -2.71
C ALA A 74 -9.37 -5.10 -2.17
N THR A 75 -9.28 -4.94 -0.85
CA THR A 75 -9.62 -3.68 -0.16
C THR A 75 -8.34 -2.91 0.18
N LEU A 76 -8.29 -1.64 -0.24
CA LEU A 76 -7.22 -0.72 0.08
C LEU A 76 -7.51 0.02 1.38
N TYR A 77 -6.57 -0.05 2.31
CA TYR A 77 -6.58 0.69 3.57
C TYR A 77 -5.38 1.64 3.61
N ILE A 78 -5.62 2.89 3.98
CA ILE A 78 -4.58 3.90 4.12
C ILE A 78 -4.72 4.54 5.50
N CYS A 79 -3.66 4.53 6.30
CA CYS A 79 -3.62 5.13 7.62
C CYS A 79 -2.42 6.07 7.75
N GLY A 80 -2.59 7.21 8.43
CA GLY A 80 -1.48 8.13 8.71
C GLY A 80 -1.75 9.57 8.31
N ARG A 81 -0.74 10.25 7.77
CA ARG A 81 -0.83 11.67 7.38
C ARG A 81 -1.70 11.86 6.14
N ALA A 82 -2.59 12.85 6.16
CA ALA A 82 -3.42 13.22 5.01
C ALA A 82 -2.61 13.50 3.73
N SER A 83 -1.44 14.14 3.86
CA SER A 83 -0.56 14.40 2.72
C SER A 83 0.02 13.11 2.10
N MET A 84 0.33 12.10 2.92
CA MET A 84 0.80 10.80 2.46
C MET A 84 -0.32 10.03 1.75
N ALA A 85 -1.52 10.03 2.32
CA ALA A 85 -2.67 9.40 1.71
C ALA A 85 -3.03 9.97 0.33
N ARG A 86 -2.91 11.28 0.16
CA ARG A 86 -3.09 11.92 -1.15
C ARG A 86 -2.09 11.44 -2.20
N GLU A 87 -0.82 11.32 -1.83
CA GLU A 87 0.21 10.84 -2.78
C GLU A 87 0.04 9.35 -3.10
N ILE A 88 -0.29 8.52 -2.11
CA ILE A 88 -0.69 7.12 -2.35
C ILE A 88 -1.87 7.07 -3.31
N GLY A 89 -2.88 7.90 -3.09
CA GLY A 89 -4.08 7.90 -3.92
C GLY A 89 -3.78 8.21 -5.38
N LYS A 90 -2.95 9.23 -5.64
CA LYS A 90 -2.46 9.54 -7.00
C LYS A 90 -1.71 8.36 -7.62
N THR A 91 -0.80 7.74 -6.88
CA THR A 91 -0.02 6.60 -7.36
C THR A 91 -0.93 5.43 -7.73
N VAL A 92 -1.89 5.06 -6.87
CA VAL A 92 -2.83 3.97 -7.14
C VAL A 92 -3.71 4.27 -8.36
N SER A 93 -4.29 5.46 -8.45
CA SER A 93 -5.09 5.85 -9.62
C SER A 93 -4.27 5.84 -10.91
N ALA A 94 -3.00 6.27 -10.87
CA ALA A 94 -2.13 6.24 -12.04
C ALA A 94 -1.76 4.81 -12.47
N MET A 95 -1.45 3.92 -11.51
CA MET A 95 -1.16 2.51 -11.78
C MET A 95 -2.35 1.81 -12.42
N VAL A 96 -3.54 1.94 -11.82
CA VAL A 96 -4.77 1.34 -12.35
C VAL A 96 -5.17 1.96 -13.68
N GLY A 97 -5.04 3.28 -13.84
CA GLY A 97 -5.31 3.96 -15.10
C GLY A 97 -4.43 3.45 -16.24
N LYS A 98 -3.14 3.23 -15.97
CA LYS A 98 -2.21 2.64 -16.95
C LYS A 98 -2.61 1.22 -17.33
N GLU A 99 -2.94 0.38 -16.34
CA GLU A 99 -3.26 -1.03 -16.57
C GLU A 99 -4.59 -1.24 -17.30
N LYS A 100 -5.61 -0.47 -16.91
CA LYS A 100 -6.94 -0.52 -17.51
C LYS A 100 -7.09 0.38 -18.74
N GLN A 101 -6.01 1.06 -19.17
CA GLN A 101 -6.00 2.03 -20.29
C GLN A 101 -7.06 3.13 -20.14
N LEU A 102 -7.25 3.61 -18.91
CA LEU A 102 -8.21 4.66 -18.58
C LEU A 102 -7.60 6.03 -18.80
N SER A 103 -8.42 6.97 -19.25
CA SER A 103 -8.13 8.40 -19.16
C SER A 103 -7.99 8.85 -17.71
N HIS A 104 -7.42 10.04 -17.51
CA HIS A 104 -7.28 10.62 -16.18
C HIS A 104 -8.63 10.73 -15.44
N SER A 105 -9.69 11.19 -16.12
CA SER A 105 -11.03 11.31 -15.55
C SER A 105 -11.64 9.97 -15.17
N GLU A 106 -11.44 8.94 -16.00
CA GLU A 106 -11.94 7.59 -15.71
C GLU A 106 -11.20 6.95 -14.52
N ALA A 107 -9.90 7.20 -14.38
CA ALA A 107 -9.14 6.76 -13.22
C ALA A 107 -9.59 7.45 -11.92
N GLN A 108 -9.99 8.73 -11.98
CA GLN A 108 -10.59 9.44 -10.86
C GLN A 108 -11.97 8.86 -10.48
N GLU A 109 -12.82 8.60 -11.47
CA GLU A 109 -14.13 7.99 -11.23
C GLU A 109 -14.00 6.56 -10.68
N TRP A 110 -13.03 5.78 -11.16
CA TRP A 110 -12.71 4.47 -10.59
C TRP A 110 -12.36 4.59 -9.10
N ALA A 111 -11.46 5.51 -8.73
CA ALA A 111 -11.10 5.72 -7.33
C ALA A 111 -12.30 6.17 -6.48
N ALA A 112 -13.15 7.05 -7.01
CA ALA A 112 -14.39 7.46 -6.36
C ALA A 112 -15.35 6.28 -6.15
N SER A 113 -15.47 5.39 -7.13
CA SER A 113 -16.31 4.18 -7.04
C SER A 113 -15.79 3.20 -5.98
N MET A 114 -14.47 3.01 -5.86
CA MET A 114 -13.84 2.19 -4.82
C MET A 114 -14.16 2.73 -3.41
N LYS A 115 -14.13 4.06 -3.24
CA LYS A 115 -14.50 4.71 -1.98
C LYS A 115 -15.97 4.51 -1.65
N ARG A 116 -16.88 4.74 -2.61
CA ARG A 116 -18.33 4.49 -2.43
C ARG A 116 -18.63 3.02 -2.12
N GLY A 117 -17.90 2.10 -2.75
CA GLY A 117 -18.00 0.66 -2.54
C GLY A 117 -17.31 0.14 -1.27
N ARG A 118 -16.76 1.03 -0.42
CA ARG A 118 -16.01 0.68 0.81
C ARG A 118 -14.78 -0.21 0.58
N LYS A 119 -14.30 -0.28 -0.67
CA LYS A 119 -13.06 -0.97 -1.07
C LYS A 119 -11.82 -0.09 -0.94
N TRP A 120 -12.00 1.20 -0.66
CA TRP A 120 -10.94 2.15 -0.35
C TRP A 120 -11.31 2.90 0.93
N GLN A 121 -10.53 2.69 1.99
CA GLN A 121 -10.78 3.26 3.30
C GLN A 121 -9.55 4.05 3.79
N GLU A 122 -9.79 5.25 4.29
CA GLU A 122 -8.75 6.17 4.75
C GLU A 122 -9.01 6.51 6.21
N ASP A 123 -8.04 6.23 7.08
CA ASP A 123 -7.99 6.71 8.47
C ASP A 123 -6.81 7.67 8.61
N VAL A 124 -7.05 8.92 8.23
CA VAL A 124 -6.00 9.91 7.98
C VAL A 124 -6.23 11.18 8.78
N TRP A 125 -5.14 11.76 9.26
CA TRP A 125 -5.14 12.96 10.08
C TRP A 125 -4.10 13.98 9.62
N GLY A 126 -4.32 15.24 10.00
CA GLY A 126 -3.40 16.35 9.76
C GLY A 126 -3.92 17.41 8.81
#